data_AF-A0A562SMR9-F1
#
_entry.id   AF-A0A562SMR9-F1
#
_cell.length_a   1.000
_cell.length_b   1.000
_cell.length_c   1.000
_cell.angle_alpha   90.00
_cell.angle_beta   90.00
_cell.angle_gamma   90.00
#
_symmetry.space_group_name_H-M   'P 1'
#
loop_
_entity.id
_entity.type
_entity.pdbx_description
1 polymer ?
#
loop_
_entity_poly.entity_id
_entity_poly.type
_entity_poly.pdbx_seq_one_letter_code
_entity_poly.pdbx_strand_id
1 'polypeptide(L)'
;MMKQAGWIRVALINLAIVAGLGLLLRAKILFPVPVDFKRTLQGHSHFAFSGWITLALLALMVCQLLPEQPGRKRVYQWLLAGLLLTALGMLASFPAQGYGGYAILFSTLFIFVTYAFTIVFLKDFRTTTHGRAVKLLTVSSLASLVISSVGPYTLAYLMVSGSGDFVLYRNAIYTYLYLQHSGFFTLAVFALAFHLLRLPDRYTVRFAWLLVCSVIPAMFSSYLWGAPGIMVRMVALAGSVLSVLSLFFFCSMMYALRQQLRTIPAFAARIGAVAMLAFMLKMLLQALTVIPPVGAAVFANRPVVIGFLHLVLLAFVTVYLLAHFMQIGLLPDGPAARRAVGIFTGGVVLNEIVLMMQGLGVILVKSSPVIPWLLLGAAACLFTGSCLVARSALNHKHIAHEKRIYQPGNSGRDCRREYQERGSAQGIRH
;
A
#
# COMPACT_ATOMS: atom_id res chain seq x y z
N MET A 1 20.51 -7.87 -3.75
CA MET A 1 19.76 -6.99 -4.68
C MET A 1 19.27 -7.69 -5.94
N MET A 2 20.10 -8.44 -6.70
CA MET A 2 19.68 -9.03 -7.99
C MET A 2 18.44 -9.94 -7.92
N LYS A 3 18.32 -10.79 -6.89
CA LYS A 3 17.12 -11.64 -6.72
C LYS A 3 15.87 -10.85 -6.31
N GLN A 4 16.02 -9.81 -5.50
CA GLN A 4 14.92 -8.94 -5.07
C GLN A 4 14.34 -8.13 -6.25
N ALA A 5 15.21 -7.66 -7.15
CA ALA A 5 14.76 -7.00 -8.38
C ALA A 5 13.93 -7.93 -9.28
N GLY A 6 14.22 -9.24 -9.28
CA GLY A 6 13.39 -10.25 -9.94
C GLY A 6 11.96 -10.27 -9.39
N TRP A 7 11.79 -10.26 -8.07
CA TRP A 7 10.46 -10.23 -7.45
C TRP A 7 9.68 -8.95 -7.78
N ILE A 8 10.35 -7.81 -7.89
CA ILE A 8 9.69 -6.56 -8.30
C ILE A 8 9.24 -6.63 -9.77
N ARG A 9 10.01 -7.23 -10.67
CA ARG A 9 9.57 -7.48 -12.05
C ARG A 9 8.33 -8.39 -12.09
N VAL A 10 8.33 -9.46 -11.30
CA VAL A 10 7.18 -10.34 -11.17
C VAL A 10 5.97 -9.58 -10.65
N ALA A 11 6.14 -8.75 -9.62
CA ALA A 11 5.06 -7.90 -9.13
C ALA A 11 4.52 -6.99 -10.24
N LEU A 12 5.39 -6.33 -11.03
CA LEU A 12 4.93 -5.45 -12.11
C LEU A 12 4.17 -6.19 -13.22
N ILE A 13 4.51 -7.45 -13.50
CA ILE A 13 3.68 -8.33 -14.34
C ILE A 13 2.33 -8.59 -13.68
N ASN A 14 2.31 -8.88 -12.37
CA ASN A 14 1.07 -9.09 -11.62
C ASN A 14 0.18 -7.83 -11.65
N LEU A 15 0.74 -6.62 -11.60
CA LEU A 15 -0.03 -5.38 -11.80
C LEU A 15 -0.76 -5.37 -13.15
N ALA A 16 -0.09 -5.81 -14.22
CA ALA A 16 -0.70 -5.89 -15.54
C ALA A 16 -1.84 -6.92 -15.60
N ILE A 17 -1.68 -8.07 -14.94
CA ILE A 17 -2.74 -9.08 -14.80
C ILE A 17 -3.93 -8.50 -14.01
N VAL A 18 -3.67 -7.82 -12.89
CA VAL A 18 -4.71 -7.15 -12.09
C VAL A 18 -5.48 -6.13 -12.93
N ALA A 19 -4.78 -5.28 -13.68
CA ALA A 19 -5.40 -4.29 -14.56
C ALA A 19 -6.20 -4.94 -15.70
N GLY A 20 -5.71 -6.06 -16.26
CA GLY A 20 -6.41 -6.84 -17.27
C GLY A 20 -7.73 -7.44 -16.76
N LEU A 21 -7.73 -7.99 -15.54
CA LEU A 21 -8.96 -8.45 -14.89
C LEU A 21 -9.92 -7.30 -14.57
N GLY A 22 -9.38 -6.14 -14.16
CA GLY A 22 -10.16 -4.93 -13.95
C GLY A 22 -10.85 -4.48 -15.25
N LEU A 23 -10.11 -4.47 -16.36
CA LEU A 23 -10.65 -4.19 -17.69
C LEU A 23 -11.74 -5.19 -18.09
N LEU A 24 -11.51 -6.50 -17.88
CA LEU A 24 -12.50 -7.54 -18.13
C LEU A 24 -13.79 -7.32 -17.33
N LEU A 25 -13.68 -6.98 -16.04
CA LEU A 25 -14.83 -6.69 -15.19
C LEU A 25 -15.60 -5.45 -15.66
N ARG A 26 -14.91 -4.40 -16.13
CA ARG A 26 -15.57 -3.22 -16.72
C ARG A 26 -16.23 -3.55 -18.05
N ALA A 27 -15.58 -4.35 -18.90
CA ALA A 27 -16.14 -4.79 -20.17
C ALA A 27 -17.41 -5.64 -19.96
N LYS A 28 -17.43 -6.53 -18.97
CA LYS A 28 -18.59 -7.36 -18.63
C LYS A 28 -19.85 -6.56 -18.25
N ILE A 29 -19.71 -5.31 -17.80
CA ILE A 29 -20.84 -4.42 -17.51
C ILE A 29 -21.51 -3.92 -18.81
N LEU A 30 -20.73 -3.74 -19.87
CA LEU A 30 -21.18 -3.18 -21.15
C LEU A 30 -21.45 -4.24 -22.21
N PHE A 31 -20.79 -5.38 -22.12
CA PHE A 31 -20.81 -6.44 -23.12
C PHE A 31 -21.14 -7.81 -22.49
N PRO A 32 -21.83 -8.70 -23.21
CA PRO A 32 -22.20 -10.02 -22.72
C PRO A 32 -21.02 -11.02 -22.72
N VAL A 33 -19.95 -10.70 -21.99
CA VAL A 33 -18.77 -11.58 -21.88
C VAL A 33 -19.10 -12.82 -21.03
N PRO A 34 -18.78 -14.07 -21.43
CA PRO A 34 -19.19 -15.28 -20.73
C PRO A 34 -18.32 -15.60 -19.49
N VAL A 35 -18.25 -14.65 -18.55
CA VAL A 35 -17.56 -14.81 -17.26
C VAL A 35 -18.49 -14.49 -16.09
N ASP A 36 -18.36 -15.21 -14.99
CA ASP A 36 -19.09 -14.91 -13.76
C ASP A 36 -18.49 -13.68 -13.07
N PHE A 37 -19.25 -12.60 -13.02
CA PHE A 37 -18.79 -11.32 -12.49
C PHE A 37 -18.32 -11.43 -11.03
N LYS A 38 -19.04 -12.17 -10.18
CA LYS A 38 -18.74 -12.27 -8.74
C LYS A 38 -17.47 -13.07 -8.51
N ARG A 39 -17.31 -14.20 -9.20
CA ARG A 39 -16.12 -15.06 -9.12
C ARG A 39 -14.88 -14.37 -9.68
N THR A 40 -15.00 -13.71 -10.82
CA THR A 40 -13.90 -12.91 -11.40
C THR A 40 -13.54 -11.73 -10.50
N LEU A 41 -14.51 -11.07 -9.88
CA LEU A 41 -14.27 -9.98 -8.93
C LEU A 41 -13.47 -10.46 -7.71
N GLN A 42 -13.80 -11.64 -7.16
CA GLN A 42 -13.02 -12.26 -6.08
C GLN A 42 -11.58 -12.54 -6.51
N GLY A 43 -11.38 -13.14 -7.68
CA GLY A 43 -10.04 -13.38 -8.23
C GLY A 43 -9.24 -12.08 -8.39
N HIS A 44 -9.87 -11.04 -8.95
CA HIS A 44 -9.26 -9.72 -9.11
C HIS A 44 -8.85 -9.10 -7.78
N SER A 45 -9.76 -9.02 -6.80
CA SER A 45 -9.48 -8.38 -5.51
C SER A 45 -8.43 -9.14 -4.71
N HIS A 46 -8.52 -10.47 -4.64
CA HIS A 46 -7.54 -11.28 -3.92
C HIS A 46 -6.16 -11.17 -4.56
N PHE A 47 -6.07 -11.21 -5.89
CA PHE A 47 -4.78 -11.09 -6.59
C PHE A 47 -4.19 -9.67 -6.52
N ALA A 48 -5.02 -8.63 -6.52
CA ALA A 48 -4.59 -7.25 -6.31
C ALA A 48 -3.94 -7.05 -4.93
N PHE A 49 -4.55 -7.59 -3.86
CA PHE A 49 -4.01 -7.51 -2.51
C PHE A 49 -2.76 -8.39 -2.33
N SER A 50 -2.82 -9.64 -2.75
CA SER A 50 -1.78 -10.65 -2.48
C SER A 50 -0.65 -10.63 -3.51
N GLY A 51 -0.97 -10.85 -4.78
CA GLY A 51 -0.02 -11.01 -5.87
C GLY A 51 0.64 -9.71 -6.32
N TRP A 52 -0.06 -8.57 -6.20
CA TRP A 52 0.52 -7.26 -6.50
C TRP A 52 1.04 -6.56 -5.24
N ILE A 53 0.15 -5.99 -4.42
CA ILE A 53 0.56 -5.03 -3.37
C ILE A 53 1.41 -5.68 -2.29
N THR A 54 0.95 -6.80 -1.72
CA THR A 54 1.66 -7.49 -0.63
C THR A 54 3.01 -7.99 -1.11
N LEU A 55 3.07 -8.67 -2.26
CA LEU A 55 4.32 -9.14 -2.84
C LEU A 55 5.31 -7.99 -3.07
N ALA A 56 4.85 -6.88 -3.66
CA ALA A 56 5.67 -5.70 -3.92
C ALA A 56 6.21 -5.07 -2.62
N LEU A 57 5.34 -4.84 -1.63
CA LEU A 57 5.74 -4.23 -0.36
C LEU A 57 6.71 -5.13 0.41
N LEU A 58 6.42 -6.42 0.56
CA LEU A 58 7.28 -7.34 1.31
C LEU A 58 8.63 -7.55 0.60
N ALA A 59 8.65 -7.64 -0.73
CA ALA A 59 9.90 -7.68 -1.49
C ALA A 59 10.71 -6.39 -1.32
N LEU A 60 10.05 -5.23 -1.32
CA LEU A 60 10.70 -3.94 -1.13
C LEU A 60 11.21 -3.74 0.30
N MET A 61 10.47 -4.20 1.31
CA MET A 61 10.92 -4.23 2.71
C MET A 61 12.18 -5.08 2.88
N VAL A 62 12.25 -6.27 2.28
CA VAL A 62 13.49 -7.09 2.30
C VAL A 62 14.63 -6.38 1.57
N CYS A 63 14.34 -5.70 0.47
CA CYS A 63 15.35 -5.04 -0.35
C CYS A 63 15.95 -3.79 0.32
N GLN A 64 15.13 -2.99 1.00
CA GLN A 64 15.51 -1.67 1.53
C GLN A 64 15.76 -1.69 3.04
N LEU A 65 14.94 -2.41 3.81
CA LEU A 65 14.96 -2.32 5.27
C LEU A 65 15.87 -3.37 5.94
N LEU A 66 16.34 -4.38 5.20
CA LEU A 66 17.30 -5.34 5.71
C LEU A 66 18.70 -5.08 5.14
N PRO A 67 19.78 -5.29 5.92
CA PRO A 67 21.14 -5.29 5.39
C PRO A 67 21.31 -6.40 4.34
N GLU A 68 22.32 -6.26 3.47
CA GLU A 68 22.50 -7.17 2.33
C GLU A 68 22.63 -8.64 2.74
N GLN A 69 23.31 -8.91 3.86
CA GLN A 69 23.55 -10.26 4.37
C GLN A 69 22.24 -10.97 4.77
N PRO A 70 21.41 -10.45 5.71
CA PRO A 70 20.08 -11.00 5.97
C PRO A 70 19.16 -11.01 4.75
N GLY A 71 19.13 -9.93 3.97
CA GLY A 71 18.22 -9.81 2.83
C GLY A 71 18.46 -10.86 1.73
N ARG A 72 19.65 -11.46 1.66
CA ARG A 72 20.01 -12.50 0.68
C ARG A 72 19.73 -13.93 1.14
N LYS A 73 19.22 -14.14 2.37
CA LYS A 73 18.88 -15.48 2.86
C LYS A 73 17.90 -16.18 1.91
N ARG A 74 18.11 -17.47 1.67
CA ARG A 74 17.28 -18.29 0.78
C ARG A 74 15.83 -18.36 1.25
N VAL A 75 15.59 -18.27 2.56
CA VAL A 75 14.25 -18.26 3.17
C VAL A 75 13.35 -17.18 2.58
N TYR A 76 13.85 -15.97 2.32
CA TYR A 76 13.04 -14.90 1.72
C TYR A 76 12.61 -15.23 0.30
N GLN A 77 13.43 -15.96 -0.46
CA GLN A 77 13.07 -16.39 -1.81
C GLN A 77 11.95 -17.42 -1.78
N TRP A 78 12.01 -18.37 -0.84
CA TRP A 78 10.94 -19.35 -0.63
C TRP A 78 9.65 -18.71 -0.14
N LEU A 79 9.74 -17.74 0.78
CA LEU A 79 8.57 -17.04 1.29
C LEU A 79 7.89 -16.19 0.20
N LEU A 80 8.66 -15.40 -0.56
CA LEU A 80 8.12 -14.61 -1.69
C LEU A 80 7.56 -15.52 -2.79
N ALA A 81 8.19 -16.67 -3.06
CA ALA A 81 7.65 -17.69 -3.97
C ALA A 81 6.34 -18.28 -3.46
N GLY A 82 6.26 -18.58 -2.15
CA GLY A 82 5.04 -19.05 -1.51
C GLY A 82 3.89 -18.04 -1.60
N LEU A 83 4.18 -16.75 -1.40
CA LEU A 83 3.20 -15.67 -1.59
C LEU A 83 2.71 -15.59 -3.04
N LEU A 84 3.63 -15.68 -4.01
CA LEU A 84 3.25 -15.69 -5.43
C LEU A 84 2.42 -16.93 -5.79
N LEU A 85 2.85 -18.12 -5.37
CA LEU A 85 2.17 -19.38 -5.66
C LEU A 85 0.74 -19.38 -5.11
N THR A 86 0.57 -18.95 -3.86
CA THR A 86 -0.75 -18.84 -3.23
C THR A 86 -1.62 -17.77 -3.88
N ALA A 87 -1.04 -16.63 -4.27
CA ALA A 87 -1.76 -15.60 -5.02
C ALA A 87 -2.23 -16.09 -6.40
N LEU A 88 -1.36 -16.78 -7.15
CA LEU A 88 -1.72 -17.38 -8.44
C LEU A 88 -2.75 -18.51 -8.28
N GLY A 89 -2.63 -19.31 -7.22
CA GLY A 89 -3.62 -20.32 -6.86
C GLY A 89 -5.00 -19.71 -6.59
N MET A 90 -5.07 -18.61 -5.84
CA MET A 90 -6.31 -17.83 -5.66
C MET A 90 -6.82 -17.25 -7.00
N LEU A 91 -5.92 -16.68 -7.81
CA LEU A 91 -6.27 -16.09 -9.11
C LEU A 91 -6.94 -17.11 -10.04
N ALA A 92 -6.48 -18.36 -10.05
CA ALA A 92 -7.07 -19.42 -10.87
C ALA A 92 -8.34 -20.01 -10.24
N SER A 93 -8.32 -20.27 -8.93
CA SER A 93 -9.41 -20.97 -8.24
C SER A 93 -10.66 -20.12 -8.05
N PHE A 94 -10.55 -18.81 -7.76
CA PHE A 94 -11.74 -17.97 -7.57
C PHE A 94 -12.62 -17.87 -8.82
N PRO A 95 -12.11 -17.54 -10.03
CA PRO A 95 -12.92 -17.57 -11.25
C PRO A 95 -13.51 -18.95 -11.55
N ALA A 96 -12.76 -20.03 -11.30
CA ALA A 96 -13.20 -21.39 -11.61
C ALA A 96 -14.35 -21.88 -10.70
N GLN A 97 -14.24 -21.67 -9.39
CA GLN A 97 -15.14 -22.31 -8.40
C GLN A 97 -15.67 -21.37 -7.31
N GLY A 98 -15.34 -20.07 -7.36
CA GLY A 98 -15.67 -19.14 -6.28
C GLY A 98 -14.99 -19.53 -4.96
N TYR A 99 -15.72 -19.43 -3.84
CA TYR A 99 -15.28 -19.88 -2.51
C TYR A 99 -15.28 -21.42 -2.36
N GLY A 100 -14.81 -22.15 -3.37
CA GLY A 100 -14.60 -23.60 -3.29
C GLY A 100 -13.32 -23.98 -2.51
N GLY A 101 -13.12 -25.29 -2.28
CA GLY A 101 -12.04 -25.82 -1.44
C GLY A 101 -10.64 -25.29 -1.79
N TYR A 102 -10.24 -25.32 -3.07
CA TYR A 102 -8.95 -24.78 -3.49
C TYR A 102 -8.76 -23.27 -3.21
N ALA A 103 -9.82 -22.45 -3.33
CA ALA A 103 -9.71 -21.02 -3.07
C ALA A 103 -9.50 -20.76 -1.57
N ILE A 104 -10.18 -21.52 -0.71
CA ILE A 104 -9.99 -21.49 0.74
C ILE A 104 -8.60 -22.00 1.13
N LEU A 105 -8.14 -23.09 0.50
CA LEU A 105 -6.81 -23.66 0.74
C LEU A 105 -5.71 -22.64 0.43
N PHE A 106 -5.72 -22.04 -0.77
CA PHE A 106 -4.71 -21.06 -1.15
C PHE A 106 -4.79 -19.78 -0.32
N SER A 107 -5.99 -19.33 0.05
CA SER A 107 -6.17 -18.17 0.94
C SER A 107 -5.60 -18.44 2.35
N THR A 108 -5.85 -19.64 2.88
CA THR A 108 -5.34 -20.07 4.18
C THR A 108 -3.82 -20.24 4.17
N LEU A 109 -3.27 -20.87 3.12
CA LEU A 109 -1.83 -21.00 2.96
C LEU A 109 -1.14 -19.64 2.81
N PHE A 110 -1.75 -18.69 2.10
CA PHE A 110 -1.25 -17.31 2.01
C PHE A 110 -1.10 -16.69 3.41
N ILE A 111 -2.11 -16.83 4.28
CA ILE A 111 -2.04 -16.32 5.66
C ILE A 111 -0.85 -16.93 6.41
N PHE A 112 -0.68 -18.25 6.37
CA PHE A 112 0.45 -18.91 7.04
C PHE A 112 1.81 -18.48 6.48
N VAL A 113 1.94 -18.29 5.17
CA VAL A 113 3.17 -17.77 4.56
C VAL A 113 3.45 -16.33 5.04
N THR A 114 2.43 -15.48 5.18
CA THR A 114 2.61 -14.12 5.73
C THR A 114 3.04 -14.12 7.20
N TYR A 115 2.59 -15.09 8.00
CA TYR A 115 3.07 -15.26 9.38
C TYR A 115 4.53 -15.68 9.42
N ALA A 116 4.89 -16.71 8.64
CA ALA A 116 6.26 -17.16 8.53
C ALA A 116 7.19 -16.03 8.06
N PHE A 117 6.77 -15.26 7.06
CA PHE A 117 7.49 -14.07 6.60
C PHE A 117 7.66 -13.06 7.72
N THR A 118 6.58 -12.73 8.45
CA THR A 118 6.62 -11.73 9.52
C THR A 118 7.60 -12.12 10.63
N ILE A 119 7.57 -13.37 11.08
CA ILE A 119 8.46 -13.88 12.13
C ILE A 119 9.93 -13.80 11.69
N VAL A 120 10.24 -14.31 10.49
CA VAL A 120 11.61 -14.31 9.95
C VAL A 120 12.11 -12.89 9.73
N PHE A 121 11.28 -12.03 9.14
CA PHE A 121 11.62 -10.64 8.87
C PHE A 121 11.86 -9.86 10.16
N LEU A 122 10.99 -9.97 11.17
CA LEU A 122 11.15 -9.24 12.42
C LEU A 122 12.40 -9.69 13.20
N LYS A 123 12.76 -10.98 13.14
CA LYS A 123 14.00 -11.49 13.74
C LYS A 123 15.23 -10.81 13.13
N ASP A 124 15.27 -10.71 11.80
CA ASP A 124 16.38 -10.07 11.09
C ASP A 124 16.34 -8.55 11.20
N PHE A 125 15.15 -7.94 11.23
CA PHE A 125 14.97 -6.50 11.32
C PHE A 125 15.39 -5.94 12.69
N ARG A 126 15.23 -6.71 13.77
CA ARG A 126 15.64 -6.29 15.12
C ARG A 126 17.13 -5.97 15.26
N THR A 127 17.99 -6.54 14.41
CA THR A 127 19.44 -6.30 14.44
C THR A 127 19.86 -5.05 13.65
N THR A 128 18.90 -4.32 13.07
CA THR A 128 19.17 -3.16 12.22
C THR A 128 19.13 -1.83 12.97
N THR A 129 19.92 -0.87 12.46
CA THR A 129 20.07 0.48 13.02
C THR A 129 19.22 1.52 12.28
N HIS A 130 17.90 1.28 12.22
CA HIS A 130 16.96 2.29 11.70
C HIS A 130 16.50 3.28 12.78
N GLY A 131 16.05 4.46 12.33
CA GLY A 131 15.39 5.46 13.18
C GLY A 131 14.09 4.95 13.80
N ARG A 132 13.65 5.61 14.87
CA ARG A 132 12.48 5.22 15.68
C ARG A 132 11.21 5.18 14.83
N ALA A 133 11.01 6.16 13.94
CA ALA A 133 9.82 6.22 13.11
C ALA A 133 9.72 5.03 12.15
N VAL A 134 10.83 4.70 11.46
CA VAL A 134 10.90 3.55 10.53
C VAL A 134 10.66 2.23 11.28
N LYS A 135 11.25 2.06 12.47
CA LYS A 135 11.05 0.86 13.29
C LYS A 135 9.60 0.70 13.72
N LEU A 136 8.99 1.77 14.24
CA LEU A 136 7.59 1.79 14.67
C LEU A 136 6.67 1.39 13.51
N LEU A 137 6.78 2.08 12.37
CA LEU A 137 5.94 1.85 11.21
C LEU A 137 6.09 0.43 10.65
N THR A 138 7.33 -0.09 10.57
CA THR A 138 7.62 -1.44 10.06
C THR A 138 7.05 -2.53 10.95
N VAL A 139 7.21 -2.41 12.27
CA VAL A 139 6.68 -3.41 13.21
C VAL A 139 5.15 -3.36 13.21
N SER A 140 4.56 -2.16 13.26
CA SER A 140 3.11 -1.97 13.24
C SER A 140 2.47 -2.38 11.91
N SER A 141 3.17 -2.24 10.78
CA SER A 141 2.66 -2.69 9.47
C SER A 141 2.54 -4.21 9.43
N LEU A 142 3.57 -4.93 9.89
CA LEU A 142 3.55 -6.39 9.93
C LEU A 142 2.62 -6.94 11.01
N ALA A 143 2.51 -6.26 12.16
CA ALA A 143 1.50 -6.60 13.16
C ALA A 143 0.08 -6.45 12.59
N SER A 144 -0.19 -5.37 11.84
CA SER A 144 -1.49 -5.17 11.18
C SER A 144 -1.78 -6.24 10.13
N LEU A 145 -0.75 -6.66 9.36
CA LEU A 145 -0.86 -7.78 8.42
C LEU A 145 -1.29 -9.06 9.13
N VAL A 146 -0.63 -9.42 10.24
CA VAL A 146 -0.95 -10.61 11.03
C VAL A 146 -2.34 -10.50 11.65
N ILE A 147 -2.65 -9.40 12.33
CA ILE A 147 -3.94 -9.22 13.04
C ILE A 147 -5.12 -9.19 12.06
N SER A 148 -4.92 -8.73 10.81
CA SER A 148 -5.99 -8.70 9.81
C SER A 148 -6.63 -10.07 9.53
N SER A 149 -5.91 -11.16 9.79
CA SER A 149 -6.40 -12.53 9.61
C SER A 149 -7.61 -12.89 10.47
N VAL A 150 -7.87 -12.12 11.54
CA VAL A 150 -9.10 -12.23 12.35
C VAL A 150 -10.32 -12.17 11.44
N GLY A 151 -10.33 -11.31 10.42
CA GLY A 151 -11.43 -11.23 9.45
C GLY A 151 -11.67 -12.55 8.70
N PRO A 152 -10.70 -13.06 7.91
CA PRO A 152 -10.83 -14.36 7.25
C PRO A 152 -11.13 -15.54 8.18
N TYR A 153 -10.58 -15.57 9.40
CA TYR A 153 -10.92 -16.62 10.38
C TYR A 153 -12.36 -16.53 10.85
N THR A 154 -12.87 -15.33 11.11
CA THR A 154 -14.29 -15.13 11.41
C THR A 154 -15.17 -15.54 10.23
N LEU A 155 -14.77 -15.23 8.99
CA LEU A 155 -15.50 -15.69 7.79
C LEU A 155 -15.52 -17.22 7.69
N ALA A 156 -14.38 -17.88 7.90
CA ALA A 156 -14.29 -19.33 7.89
C ALA A 156 -15.17 -19.96 8.99
N TYR A 157 -15.17 -19.39 10.19
CA TYR A 157 -16.05 -19.80 11.29
C TYR A 157 -17.52 -19.68 10.92
N LEU A 158 -17.95 -18.56 10.33
CA LEU A 158 -19.34 -18.35 9.89
C LEU A 158 -19.75 -19.38 8.82
N MET A 159 -18.86 -19.67 7.86
CA MET A 159 -19.13 -20.65 6.81
C MET A 159 -19.25 -22.08 7.37
N VAL A 160 -18.39 -22.47 8.31
CA VAL A 160 -18.41 -23.83 8.91
C VAL A 160 -19.56 -24.00 9.90
N SER A 161 -19.88 -22.97 10.68
CA SER A 161 -21.00 -22.99 11.63
C SER A 161 -22.38 -22.88 10.97
N GLY A 162 -22.44 -22.55 9.67
CA GLY A 162 -23.71 -22.27 8.98
C GLY A 162 -24.41 -21.01 9.50
N SER A 163 -23.70 -20.15 10.23
CA SER A 163 -24.28 -18.94 10.83
C SER A 163 -24.64 -17.91 9.74
N GLY A 164 -25.91 -17.48 9.76
CA GLY A 164 -26.43 -16.43 8.90
C GLY A 164 -26.18 -15.00 9.41
N ASP A 165 -25.29 -14.81 10.39
CA ASP A 165 -25.01 -13.48 10.97
C ASP A 165 -24.35 -12.54 9.96
N PHE A 166 -25.21 -11.79 9.27
CA PHE A 166 -24.82 -10.80 8.27
C PHE A 166 -23.98 -9.65 8.86
N VAL A 167 -24.22 -9.28 10.13
CA VAL A 167 -23.49 -8.19 10.80
C VAL A 167 -22.06 -8.61 11.04
N LEU A 168 -21.87 -9.79 11.63
CA LEU A 168 -20.53 -10.35 11.86
C LEU A 168 -19.80 -10.62 10.54
N TYR A 169 -20.48 -11.14 9.53
CA TYR A 169 -19.93 -11.37 8.19
C TYR A 169 -19.36 -10.08 7.58
N ARG A 170 -20.17 -9.02 7.54
CA ARG A 170 -19.78 -7.73 6.96
C ARG A 170 -18.70 -7.03 7.78
N ASN A 171 -18.79 -7.08 9.11
CA ASN A 171 -17.75 -6.53 9.99
C ASN A 171 -16.42 -7.23 9.79
N ALA A 172 -16.39 -8.56 9.67
CA ALA A 172 -15.16 -9.31 9.47
C ALA A 172 -14.46 -8.98 8.13
N ILE A 173 -15.22 -8.74 7.05
CA ILE A 173 -14.67 -8.22 5.79
C ILE A 173 -14.06 -6.83 6.01
N TYR A 174 -14.75 -5.93 6.71
CA TYR A 174 -14.25 -4.58 6.96
C TYR A 174 -13.03 -4.56 7.89
N THR A 175 -12.97 -5.42 8.91
CA THR A 175 -11.80 -5.62 9.76
C THR A 175 -10.58 -5.97 8.92
N TYR A 176 -10.72 -6.97 8.04
CA TYR A 176 -9.66 -7.41 7.15
C TYR A 176 -9.19 -6.27 6.24
N LEU A 177 -10.12 -5.67 5.51
CA LEU A 177 -9.80 -4.62 4.54
C LEU A 177 -9.13 -3.42 5.22
N TYR A 178 -9.66 -2.98 6.36
CA TYR A 178 -9.16 -1.81 7.07
C TYR A 178 -7.74 -2.03 7.60
N LEU A 179 -7.48 -3.16 8.27
CA LEU A 179 -6.16 -3.50 8.78
C LEU A 179 -5.14 -3.73 7.66
N GLN A 180 -5.58 -4.20 6.49
CA GLN A 180 -4.74 -4.29 5.30
C GLN A 180 -4.41 -2.90 4.75
N HIS A 181 -5.42 -2.12 4.37
CA HIS A 181 -5.19 -0.88 3.62
C HIS A 181 -4.67 0.27 4.50
N SER A 182 -5.18 0.43 5.72
CA SER A 182 -4.80 1.50 6.67
C SER A 182 -3.74 1.07 7.67
N GLY A 183 -3.68 -0.22 8.01
CA GLY A 183 -2.58 -0.79 8.76
C GLY A 183 -1.42 -1.15 7.82
N PHE A 184 -1.37 -2.40 7.36
CA PHE A 184 -0.22 -2.96 6.66
C PHE A 184 0.30 -2.07 5.51
N PHE A 185 -0.52 -1.77 4.51
CA PHE A 185 -0.06 -1.07 3.31
C PHE A 185 0.38 0.37 3.61
N THR A 186 -0.46 1.15 4.29
CA THR A 186 -0.15 2.55 4.59
C THR A 186 1.10 2.69 5.46
N LEU A 187 1.20 1.88 6.53
CA LEU A 187 2.34 1.93 7.44
C LEU A 187 3.63 1.46 6.74
N ALA A 188 3.57 0.42 5.90
CA ALA A 188 4.72 -0.04 5.12
C ALA A 188 5.19 1.00 4.10
N VAL A 189 4.25 1.68 3.42
CA VAL A 189 4.56 2.79 2.50
C VAL A 189 5.36 3.88 3.21
N PHE A 190 4.91 4.34 4.38
CA PHE A 190 5.64 5.37 5.13
C PHE A 190 6.97 4.88 5.71
N ALA A 191 7.05 3.64 6.18
CA ALA A 191 8.33 3.06 6.62
C ALA A 191 9.38 3.09 5.50
N LEU A 192 8.98 2.66 4.30
CA LEU A 192 9.82 2.67 3.11
C LEU A 192 10.16 4.09 2.65
N ALA A 193 9.21 5.03 2.73
CA ALA A 193 9.42 6.41 2.30
C ALA A 193 10.43 7.12 3.22
N PHE A 194 10.27 6.92 4.54
CA PHE A 194 11.13 7.54 5.54
C PHE A 194 12.54 6.98 5.49
N HIS A 195 12.69 5.68 5.22
CA HIS A 195 13.97 5.05 4.98
C HIS A 195 14.64 5.59 3.71
N LEU A 196 13.92 5.58 2.58
CA LEU A 196 14.44 6.01 1.27
C LEU A 196 14.94 7.46 1.30
N LEU A 197 14.17 8.35 1.91
CA LEU A 197 14.48 9.78 1.98
C LEU A 197 15.39 10.14 3.16
N ARG A 198 15.75 9.17 4.00
CA ARG A 198 16.59 9.36 5.21
C ARG A 198 16.07 10.51 6.09
N LEU A 199 14.76 10.52 6.32
CA LEU A 199 14.12 11.59 7.05
C LEU A 199 14.48 11.52 8.55
N PRO A 200 14.86 12.64 9.17
CA PRO A 200 15.25 12.63 10.57
C PRO A 200 14.04 12.45 11.49
N ASP A 201 14.22 11.64 12.54
CA ASP A 201 13.16 11.30 13.51
C ASP A 201 12.47 12.52 14.13
N ARG A 202 13.18 13.65 14.27
CA ARG A 202 12.64 14.90 14.83
C ARG A 202 11.36 15.37 14.14
N TYR A 203 11.20 15.09 12.84
CA TYR A 203 10.01 15.48 12.08
C TYR A 203 9.03 14.32 11.90
N THR A 204 9.51 13.07 11.83
CA THR A 204 8.71 11.91 11.41
C THR A 204 8.07 11.16 12.57
N VAL A 205 8.68 11.17 13.76
CA VAL A 205 8.26 10.28 14.87
C VAL A 205 6.87 10.60 15.40
N ARG A 206 6.49 11.88 15.48
CA ARG A 206 5.16 12.31 15.96
C ARG A 206 4.06 11.86 15.00
N PHE A 207 4.27 12.10 13.71
CA PHE A 207 3.36 11.63 12.67
C PHE A 207 3.22 10.10 12.69
N ALA A 208 4.35 9.37 12.78
CA ALA A 208 4.36 7.92 12.81
C ALA A 208 3.55 7.36 13.99
N TRP A 209 3.73 7.91 15.19
CA TRP A 209 2.95 7.53 16.38
C TRP A 209 1.46 7.78 16.18
N LEU A 210 1.07 8.98 15.77
CA LEU A 210 -0.35 9.30 15.56
C LEU A 210 -0.98 8.41 14.49
N LEU A 211 -0.26 8.15 13.39
CA LEU A 211 -0.73 7.26 12.34
C LEU A 211 -0.96 5.85 12.87
N VAL A 212 0.01 5.26 13.59
CA VAL A 212 -0.10 3.91 14.17
C VAL A 212 -1.23 3.84 15.20
N CYS A 213 -1.28 4.80 16.13
CA CYS A 213 -2.32 4.85 17.16
C CYS A 213 -3.72 5.06 16.57
N SER A 214 -3.83 5.67 15.39
CA SER A 214 -5.12 5.84 14.71
C SER A 214 -5.68 4.54 14.12
N VAL A 215 -4.84 3.56 13.76
CA VAL A 215 -5.28 2.38 12.97
C VAL A 215 -6.41 1.62 13.66
N ILE A 216 -6.23 1.19 14.91
CA ILE A 216 -7.23 0.37 15.58
C ILE A 216 -8.50 1.17 15.89
N PRO A 217 -8.45 2.37 16.51
CA PRO A 217 -9.67 3.14 16.78
C PRO A 217 -10.41 3.56 15.51
N ALA A 218 -9.69 3.99 14.46
CA ALA A 218 -10.33 4.46 13.24
C ALA A 218 -10.95 3.31 12.41
N MET A 219 -10.54 2.06 12.63
CA MET A 219 -11.20 0.88 12.07
C MET A 219 -12.68 0.81 12.45
N PHE A 220 -13.04 1.23 13.68
CA PHE A 220 -14.43 1.18 14.17
C PHE A 220 -15.37 2.09 13.37
N SER A 221 -14.83 3.07 12.64
CA SER A 221 -15.61 3.87 11.68
C SER A 221 -16.23 2.98 10.60
N SER A 222 -15.57 1.89 10.24
CA SER A 222 -16.08 0.90 9.29
C SER A 222 -17.27 0.11 9.82
N TYR A 223 -17.59 0.16 11.12
CA TYR A 223 -18.74 -0.52 11.73
C TYR A 223 -19.96 0.38 11.89
N LEU A 224 -19.85 1.68 11.56
CA LEU A 224 -20.95 2.64 11.72
C LEU A 224 -22.15 2.36 10.81
N TRP A 225 -21.99 1.52 9.79
CA TRP A 225 -23.06 1.12 8.86
C TRP A 225 -24.25 0.43 9.53
N GLY A 226 -24.03 -0.29 10.64
CA GLY A 226 -25.04 -1.13 11.30
C GLY A 226 -25.71 -0.47 12.50
N ALA A 227 -25.66 0.87 12.60
CA ALA A 227 -26.11 1.64 13.76
C ALA A 227 -25.59 1.06 15.11
N PRO A 228 -24.27 0.90 15.28
CA PRO A 228 -23.72 0.20 16.42
C PRO A 228 -23.92 0.97 17.73
N GLY A 229 -23.74 0.27 18.86
CA GLY A 229 -23.85 0.84 20.20
C GLY A 229 -22.87 2.00 20.46
N ILE A 230 -23.14 2.78 21.50
CA ILE A 230 -22.43 4.03 21.80
C ILE A 230 -20.91 3.85 21.93
N MET A 231 -20.45 2.73 22.48
CA MET A 231 -19.01 2.44 22.63
C MET A 231 -18.28 2.40 21.28
N VAL A 232 -18.85 1.73 20.27
CA VAL A 232 -18.28 1.67 18.92
C VAL A 232 -18.21 3.06 18.28
N ARG A 233 -19.25 3.87 18.48
CA ARG A 233 -19.30 5.26 17.97
C ARG A 233 -18.25 6.15 18.61
N MET A 234 -18.06 6.04 19.93
CA MET A 234 -17.03 6.81 20.65
C MET A 234 -15.61 6.43 20.21
N VAL A 235 -15.34 5.14 20.01
CA VAL A 235 -14.05 4.66 19.50
C VAL A 235 -13.82 5.14 18.06
N ALA A 236 -14.85 5.08 17.20
CA ALA A 236 -14.79 5.60 15.83
C ALA A 236 -14.51 7.11 15.79
N LEU A 237 -15.12 7.88 16.69
CA LEU A 237 -14.87 9.31 16.84
C LEU A 237 -13.43 9.58 17.27
N ALA A 238 -12.93 8.89 18.29
CA ALA A 238 -11.54 8.99 18.72
C ALA A 238 -10.57 8.65 17.56
N GLY A 239 -10.87 7.61 16.79
CA GLY A 239 -10.09 7.24 15.60
C GLY A 239 -10.12 8.29 14.50
N SER A 240 -11.27 8.93 14.26
CA SER A 240 -11.40 10.01 13.29
C SER A 240 -10.60 11.25 13.70
N VAL A 241 -10.63 11.61 15.00
CA VAL A 241 -9.81 12.69 15.55
C VAL A 241 -8.31 12.38 15.40
N LEU A 242 -7.87 11.17 15.76
CA LEU A 242 -6.48 10.74 15.57
C LEU A 242 -6.06 10.76 14.10
N SER A 243 -6.97 10.40 13.19
CA SER A 243 -6.71 10.45 11.74
C SER A 243 -6.51 11.89 11.26
N VAL A 244 -7.33 12.84 11.71
CA VAL A 244 -7.19 14.27 11.38
C VAL A 244 -5.91 14.85 11.98
N LEU A 245 -5.58 14.52 13.23
CA LEU A 245 -4.32 14.92 13.85
C LEU A 245 -3.12 14.36 13.08
N SER A 246 -3.16 13.09 12.69
CA SER A 246 -2.12 12.48 11.85
C SER A 246 -1.97 13.24 10.52
N LEU A 247 -3.07 13.62 9.87
CA LEU A 247 -3.05 14.43 8.65
C LEU A 247 -2.45 15.83 8.87
N PHE A 248 -2.79 16.49 9.97
CA PHE A 248 -2.20 17.79 10.32
C PHE A 248 -0.68 17.69 10.49
N PHE A 249 -0.20 16.70 11.25
CA PHE A 249 1.23 16.48 11.44
C PHE A 249 1.93 15.99 10.17
N PHE A 250 1.23 15.29 9.28
CA PHE A 250 1.74 14.96 7.95
C PHE A 250 2.03 16.23 7.13
N CYS A 251 1.07 17.16 7.05
CA CYS A 251 1.24 18.43 6.34
C CYS A 251 2.37 19.27 6.93
N SER A 252 2.45 19.36 8.26
CA SER A 252 3.55 20.03 8.96
C SER A 252 4.91 19.40 8.64
N MET A 253 5.00 18.07 8.66
CA MET A 253 6.19 17.31 8.31
C MET A 253 6.61 17.57 6.85
N MET A 254 5.67 17.53 5.90
CA MET A 254 5.96 17.80 4.48
C MET A 254 6.46 19.23 4.26
N TYR A 255 5.89 20.22 4.96
CA TYR A 255 6.35 21.59 4.90
C TYR A 255 7.78 21.74 5.44
N ALA A 256 8.07 21.15 6.61
CA ALA A 256 9.40 21.19 7.22
C ALA A 256 10.47 20.51 6.35
N LEU A 257 10.09 19.46 5.62
CA LEU A 257 10.98 18.66 4.78
C LEU A 257 11.04 19.13 3.31
N ARG A 258 10.39 20.24 2.95
CA ARG A 258 10.26 20.70 1.55
C ARG A 258 11.60 20.82 0.81
N GLN A 259 12.68 21.19 1.51
CA GLN A 259 14.02 21.29 0.91
C GLN A 259 14.65 19.91 0.67
N GLN A 260 14.51 18.96 1.59
CA GLN A 260 14.95 17.57 1.35
C GLN A 260 14.16 16.94 0.20
N LEU A 261 12.87 17.21 0.07
CA LEU A 261 12.03 16.66 -1.01
C LEU A 261 12.42 17.18 -2.40
N ARG A 262 13.08 18.34 -2.51
CA ARG A 262 13.61 18.86 -3.80
C ARG A 262 14.74 18.02 -4.37
N THR A 263 15.37 17.16 -3.57
CA THR A 263 16.43 16.25 -4.04
C THR A 263 15.88 15.07 -4.87
N ILE A 264 14.57 14.84 -4.84
CA ILE A 264 13.91 13.77 -5.59
C ILE A 264 13.85 14.17 -7.07
N PRO A 265 14.15 13.26 -8.02
CA PRO A 265 13.99 13.54 -9.44
C PRO A 265 12.60 14.07 -9.78
N ALA A 266 12.52 15.14 -10.58
CA ALA A 266 11.27 15.89 -10.79
C ALA A 266 10.09 15.04 -11.29
N PHE A 267 10.34 13.99 -12.08
CA PHE A 267 9.27 13.08 -12.51
C PHE A 267 8.78 12.21 -11.34
N ALA A 268 9.69 11.52 -10.63
CA ALA A 268 9.34 10.72 -9.46
C ALA A 268 8.67 11.56 -8.36
N ALA A 269 9.10 12.81 -8.15
CA ALA A 269 8.49 13.74 -7.22
C ALA A 269 7.03 14.08 -7.60
N ARG A 270 6.74 14.31 -8.89
CA ARG A 270 5.36 14.55 -9.37
C ARG A 270 4.46 13.33 -9.16
N ILE A 271 4.95 12.14 -9.50
CA ILE A 271 4.20 10.89 -9.29
C ILE A 271 3.98 10.65 -7.79
N GLY A 272 5.02 10.83 -6.97
CA GLY A 272 4.93 10.75 -5.51
C GLY A 272 3.95 11.76 -4.91
N ALA A 273 3.86 12.98 -5.46
CA ALA A 273 2.90 13.98 -5.02
C ALA A 273 1.44 13.55 -5.24
N VAL A 274 1.14 12.88 -6.36
CA VAL A 274 -0.18 12.28 -6.60
C VAL A 274 -0.51 11.26 -5.51
N ALA A 275 0.45 10.39 -5.15
CA ALA A 275 0.25 9.42 -4.07
C ALA A 275 0.04 10.08 -2.71
N MET A 276 0.81 11.12 -2.37
CA MET A 276 0.66 11.84 -1.12
C MET A 276 -0.69 12.61 -1.07
N LEU A 277 -1.14 13.16 -2.19
CA LEU A 277 -2.48 13.77 -2.29
C LEU A 277 -3.59 12.73 -2.09
N ALA A 278 -3.46 11.56 -2.70
CA ALA A 278 -4.40 10.46 -2.48
C ALA A 278 -4.43 9.99 -1.01
N PHE A 279 -3.28 9.97 -0.33
CA PHE A 279 -3.23 9.72 1.12
C PHE A 279 -3.99 10.79 1.91
N MET A 280 -3.78 12.08 1.62
CA MET A 280 -4.49 13.16 2.30
C MET A 280 -6.00 13.05 2.09
N LEU A 281 -6.43 12.80 0.85
CA LEU A 281 -7.84 12.62 0.51
C LEU A 281 -8.43 11.39 1.21
N LYS A 282 -7.71 10.26 1.25
CA LYS A 282 -8.08 9.06 2.01
C LYS A 282 -8.33 9.41 3.48
N MET A 283 -7.39 10.10 4.13
CA MET A 283 -7.50 10.43 5.56
C MET A 283 -8.69 11.34 5.84
N LEU A 284 -8.94 12.32 4.97
CA LEU A 284 -10.10 13.21 5.07
C LEU A 284 -11.42 12.45 4.89
N LEU A 285 -11.57 11.70 3.79
CA LEU A 285 -12.78 10.93 3.50
C LEU A 285 -13.09 9.94 4.61
N GLN A 286 -12.07 9.27 5.15
CA GLN A 286 -12.24 8.34 6.27
C GLN A 286 -12.75 9.06 7.53
N ALA A 287 -12.15 10.19 7.90
CA ALA A 287 -12.58 10.96 9.08
C ALA A 287 -14.01 11.50 8.95
N LEU A 288 -14.46 11.83 7.73
CA LEU A 288 -15.82 12.32 7.49
C LEU A 288 -16.89 11.25 7.70
N THR A 289 -16.55 9.95 7.62
CA THR A 289 -17.54 8.86 7.80
C THR A 289 -18.15 8.80 9.21
N VAL A 290 -17.52 9.44 10.21
CA VAL A 290 -18.09 9.54 11.56
C VAL A 290 -19.31 10.46 11.62
N ILE A 291 -19.45 11.39 10.67
CA ILE A 291 -20.58 12.31 10.59
C ILE A 291 -21.79 11.51 10.08
N PRO A 292 -22.89 11.33 10.86
CA PRO A 292 -23.91 10.32 10.55
C PRO A 292 -24.55 10.43 9.16
N PRO A 293 -24.94 11.63 8.66
CA PRO A 293 -25.45 11.75 7.29
C PRO A 293 -24.45 11.30 6.21
N VAL A 294 -23.16 11.61 6.40
CA VAL A 294 -22.09 11.23 5.47
C VAL A 294 -21.85 9.74 5.53
N GLY A 295 -21.71 9.17 6.74
CA GLY A 295 -21.52 7.73 6.94
C GLY A 295 -22.66 6.92 6.32
N ALA A 296 -23.91 7.31 6.57
CA ALA A 296 -25.09 6.65 5.99
C ALA A 296 -25.04 6.66 4.44
N ALA A 297 -24.73 7.81 3.84
CA ALA A 297 -24.61 7.94 2.39
C ALA A 297 -23.46 7.08 1.82
N VAL A 298 -22.31 7.01 2.49
CA VAL A 298 -21.17 6.20 2.05
C VAL A 298 -21.49 4.71 2.15
N PHE A 299 -22.02 4.25 3.28
CA PHE A 299 -22.23 2.82 3.54
C PHE A 299 -23.44 2.23 2.81
N ALA A 300 -24.39 3.06 2.38
CA ALA A 300 -25.50 2.66 1.51
C ALA A 300 -25.06 2.41 0.06
N ASN A 301 -23.97 3.07 -0.38
CA ASN A 301 -23.61 3.15 -1.80
C ASN A 301 -22.31 2.41 -2.12
N ARG A 302 -22.44 1.20 -2.68
CA ARG A 302 -21.30 0.38 -3.11
C ARG A 302 -20.30 1.11 -4.02
N PRO A 303 -20.70 1.94 -5.01
CA PRO A 303 -19.75 2.67 -5.86
C PRO A 303 -18.82 3.60 -5.07
N VAL A 304 -19.30 4.22 -3.98
CA VAL A 304 -18.49 5.09 -3.12
C VAL A 304 -17.41 4.27 -2.40
N VAL A 305 -17.78 3.13 -1.84
CA VAL A 305 -16.82 2.20 -1.19
C VAL A 305 -15.79 1.68 -2.20
N ILE A 306 -16.22 1.34 -3.42
CA ILE A 306 -15.32 0.92 -4.51
C ILE A 306 -14.34 2.04 -4.87
N GLY A 307 -14.83 3.27 -5.03
CA GLY A 307 -13.99 4.45 -5.27
C GLY A 307 -12.95 4.65 -4.16
N PHE A 308 -13.38 4.62 -2.90
CA PHE A 308 -12.45 4.72 -1.78
C PHE A 308 -11.37 3.64 -1.80
N LEU A 309 -11.74 2.37 -2.05
CA LEU A 309 -10.74 1.29 -2.13
C LEU A 309 -9.76 1.49 -3.30
N HIS A 310 -10.22 1.97 -4.46
CA HIS A 310 -9.31 2.25 -5.58
C HIS A 310 -8.41 3.46 -5.31
N LEU A 311 -8.92 4.51 -4.67
CA LEU A 311 -8.11 5.64 -4.19
C LEU A 311 -6.95 5.16 -3.31
N VAL A 312 -7.22 4.27 -2.36
CA VAL A 312 -6.17 3.77 -1.45
C VAL A 312 -5.21 2.83 -2.17
N LEU A 313 -5.71 1.85 -2.92
CA LEU A 313 -4.90 0.78 -3.51
C LEU A 313 -4.15 1.23 -4.77
N LEU A 314 -4.82 1.97 -5.67
CA LEU A 314 -4.23 2.49 -6.90
C LEU A 314 -3.56 3.85 -6.66
N ALA A 315 -4.33 4.88 -6.33
CA ALA A 315 -3.83 6.26 -6.33
C ALA A 315 -2.80 6.54 -5.22
N PHE A 316 -2.94 5.92 -4.05
CA PHE A 316 -1.95 6.03 -2.99
C PHE A 316 -0.86 4.94 -3.11
N VAL A 317 -1.19 3.67 -2.84
CA VAL A 317 -0.17 2.63 -2.66
C VAL A 317 0.55 2.29 -3.97
N THR A 318 -0.18 2.03 -5.06
CA THR A 318 0.43 1.62 -6.34
C THR A 318 1.24 2.76 -6.97
N VAL A 319 0.72 3.98 -7.01
CA VAL A 319 1.44 5.14 -7.55
C VAL A 319 2.70 5.45 -6.71
N TYR A 320 2.62 5.33 -5.38
CA TYR A 320 3.80 5.42 -4.52
C TYR A 320 4.85 4.35 -4.85
N LEU A 321 4.44 3.09 -5.01
CA LEU A 321 5.37 1.99 -5.34
C LEU A 321 6.08 2.25 -6.67
N LEU A 322 5.36 2.73 -7.70
CA LEU A 322 5.97 3.08 -8.99
C LEU A 322 6.99 4.22 -8.85
N ALA A 323 6.66 5.29 -8.12
CA ALA A 323 7.59 6.38 -7.85
C ALA A 323 8.83 5.88 -7.07
N HIS A 324 8.63 5.02 -6.07
CA HIS A 324 9.68 4.43 -5.27
C HIS A 324 10.62 3.59 -6.15
N PHE A 325 10.08 2.70 -7.00
CA PHE A 325 10.87 1.85 -7.90
C PHE A 325 11.72 2.66 -8.88
N MET A 326 11.21 3.79 -9.39
CA MET A 326 11.99 4.70 -10.21
C MET A 326 13.12 5.35 -9.42
N GLN A 327 12.84 5.81 -8.19
CA GLN A 327 13.83 6.49 -7.35
C GLN A 327 15.01 5.61 -6.96
N ILE A 328 14.78 4.30 -6.75
CA ILE A 328 15.84 3.34 -6.42
C ILE A 328 16.42 2.61 -7.64
N GLY A 329 16.04 3.00 -8.87
CA GLY A 329 16.57 2.42 -10.11
C GLY A 329 16.11 0.99 -10.40
N LEU A 330 15.00 0.53 -9.80
CA LEU A 330 14.37 -0.75 -10.15
C LEU A 330 13.51 -0.64 -11.42
N LEU A 331 13.05 0.56 -11.74
CA LEU A 331 12.53 0.93 -13.06
C LEU A 331 13.55 1.84 -13.76
N PRO A 332 13.75 1.69 -15.09
CA PRO A 332 14.61 2.60 -15.83
C PRO A 332 14.09 4.04 -15.76
N ASP A 333 14.99 5.01 -15.82
CA ASP A 333 14.64 6.44 -15.85
C ASP A 333 14.56 7.02 -17.28
N GLY A 334 14.47 6.14 -18.28
CA GLY A 334 14.35 6.54 -19.70
C GLY A 334 12.98 7.14 -20.04
N PRO A 335 12.88 7.87 -21.17
CA PRO A 335 11.64 8.51 -21.61
C PRO A 335 10.48 7.52 -21.81
N ALA A 336 10.78 6.29 -22.28
CA ALA A 336 9.78 5.24 -22.44
C ALA A 336 9.17 4.79 -21.10
N ALA A 337 10.00 4.65 -20.06
CA ALA A 337 9.56 4.27 -18.72
C ALA A 337 8.74 5.38 -18.05
N ARG A 338 9.21 6.63 -18.16
CA ARG A 338 8.48 7.82 -17.69
C ARG A 338 7.11 7.93 -18.39
N ARG A 339 7.05 7.70 -19.71
CA ARG A 339 5.79 7.67 -20.46
C ARG A 339 4.86 6.57 -19.97
N ALA A 340 5.38 5.36 -19.75
CA ALA A 340 4.60 4.22 -19.26
C ALA A 340 3.97 4.51 -17.88
N VAL A 341 4.77 4.98 -16.92
CA VAL A 341 4.30 5.38 -15.58
C VAL A 341 3.34 6.57 -15.67
N GLY A 342 3.59 7.52 -16.57
CA GLY A 342 2.70 8.65 -16.83
C GLY A 342 1.32 8.23 -17.35
N ILE A 343 1.27 7.32 -18.32
CA ILE A 343 0.02 6.75 -18.85
C ILE A 343 -0.74 6.04 -17.72
N PHE A 344 -0.06 5.16 -16.97
CA PHE A 344 -0.69 4.45 -15.87
C PHE A 344 -1.26 5.42 -14.82
N THR A 345 -0.47 6.40 -14.39
CA THR A 345 -0.88 7.38 -13.36
C THR A 345 -2.02 8.26 -13.87
N GLY A 346 -2.01 8.67 -15.14
CA GLY A 346 -3.12 9.37 -15.78
C GLY A 346 -4.40 8.53 -15.80
N GLY A 347 -4.28 7.24 -16.11
CA GLY A 347 -5.39 6.27 -16.02
C GLY A 347 -5.94 6.14 -14.60
N VAL A 348 -5.09 6.16 -13.58
CA VAL A 348 -5.50 6.16 -12.16
C VAL A 348 -6.30 7.42 -11.84
N VAL A 349 -5.79 8.60 -12.18
CA VAL A 349 -6.48 9.87 -11.92
C VAL A 349 -7.84 9.92 -12.64
N LEU A 350 -7.89 9.48 -13.90
CA LEU A 350 -9.14 9.38 -14.66
C LEU A 350 -10.13 8.42 -13.99
N ASN A 351 -9.68 7.23 -13.59
CA ASN A 351 -10.51 6.24 -12.90
C ASN A 351 -11.10 6.82 -11.61
N GLU A 352 -10.28 7.48 -10.78
CA GLU A 352 -10.74 8.07 -9.53
C GLU A 352 -11.72 9.23 -9.72
N ILE A 353 -11.48 10.11 -10.70
CA ILE A 353 -12.42 11.20 -11.02
C ILE A 353 -13.78 10.61 -11.42
N VAL A 354 -13.79 9.61 -12.30
CA VAL A 354 -15.04 9.00 -12.78
C VAL A 354 -15.74 8.22 -11.66
N LEU A 355 -15.00 7.51 -10.80
CA LEU A 355 -15.59 6.84 -9.63
C LEU A 355 -16.14 7.84 -8.60
N MET A 356 -15.47 8.97 -8.39
CA MET A 356 -15.98 10.04 -7.53
C MET A 356 -17.26 10.64 -8.10
N MET A 357 -17.31 10.90 -9.41
CA MET A 357 -18.52 11.34 -10.10
C MET A 357 -19.65 10.30 -9.98
N GLN A 358 -19.34 9.01 -10.12
CA GLN A 358 -20.30 7.94 -9.91
C GLN A 358 -20.83 7.91 -8.48
N GLY A 359 -19.95 8.03 -7.49
CA GLY A 359 -20.32 8.05 -6.06
C GLY A 359 -21.22 9.24 -5.71
N LEU A 360 -20.82 10.45 -6.11
CA LEU A 360 -21.61 11.67 -5.91
C LEU A 360 -22.93 11.62 -6.67
N GLY A 361 -22.94 11.12 -7.91
CA GLY A 361 -24.14 10.96 -8.72
C GLY A 361 -25.17 10.06 -8.04
N VAL A 362 -24.74 8.94 -7.46
CA VAL A 362 -25.65 8.05 -6.72
C VAL A 362 -26.21 8.72 -5.47
N ILE A 363 -25.39 9.47 -4.72
CA ILE A 363 -25.84 10.22 -3.53
C ILE A 363 -26.85 11.32 -3.92
N LEU A 364 -26.67 11.95 -5.07
CA LEU A 364 -27.53 13.02 -5.59
C LEU A 364 -28.65 12.52 -6.51
N VAL A 365 -28.85 11.20 -6.62
CA VAL A 365 -29.86 10.54 -7.49
C VAL A 365 -29.74 10.96 -8.97
N LYS A 366 -28.52 11.27 -9.43
CA LYS A 366 -28.16 11.54 -10.83
C LYS A 366 -27.24 10.45 -11.34
N SER A 367 -27.78 9.48 -12.08
CA SER A 367 -27.00 8.47 -12.81
C SER A 367 -26.82 8.89 -14.27
N SER A 368 -25.63 8.65 -14.84
CA SER A 368 -25.36 8.91 -16.25
C SER A 368 -24.94 7.61 -16.95
N PRO A 369 -25.54 7.29 -18.12
CA PRO A 369 -25.19 6.09 -18.88
C PRO A 369 -23.76 6.15 -19.46
N VAL A 370 -23.11 7.32 -19.43
CA VAL A 370 -21.74 7.52 -19.92
C VAL A 370 -20.68 7.01 -18.93
N ILE A 371 -21.02 6.91 -17.63
CA ILE A 371 -20.06 6.54 -16.57
C ILE A 371 -19.42 5.16 -16.80
N PRO A 372 -20.16 4.08 -17.11
CA PRO A 372 -19.55 2.78 -17.40
C PRO A 372 -18.56 2.82 -18.57
N TRP A 373 -18.85 3.60 -19.62
CA TRP A 373 -17.95 3.78 -20.77
C TRP A 373 -16.66 4.51 -20.39
N LEU A 374 -16.76 5.57 -19.60
CA LEU A 374 -15.58 6.28 -19.08
C LEU A 374 -14.72 5.38 -18.19
N LEU A 375 -15.35 4.56 -17.34
CA LEU A 375 -14.64 3.59 -16.51
C LEU A 375 -13.97 2.49 -17.33
N LEU A 376 -14.58 2.06 -18.44
CA LEU A 376 -13.94 1.14 -19.38
C LEU A 376 -12.72 1.78 -20.05
N GLY A 377 -12.84 3.03 -20.52
CA GLY A 377 -11.72 3.78 -21.08
C GLY A 377 -10.57 3.99 -20.09
N ALA A 378 -10.89 4.34 -18.84
CA ALA A 378 -9.91 4.44 -17.77
C ALA A 378 -9.23 3.09 -17.47
N ALA A 379 -9.99 1.98 -17.43
CA ALA A 379 -9.45 0.65 -17.25
C ALA A 379 -8.53 0.22 -18.41
N ALA A 380 -8.87 0.58 -19.65
CA ALA A 380 -8.01 0.33 -20.81
C ALA A 380 -6.68 1.10 -20.69
N CYS A 381 -6.74 2.38 -20.28
CA CYS A 381 -5.56 3.19 -20.03
C CYS A 381 -4.67 2.60 -18.92
N LEU A 382 -5.27 2.16 -17.81
CA LEU A 382 -4.57 1.46 -16.72
C LEU A 382 -3.89 0.17 -17.21
N PHE A 383 -4.60 -0.65 -17.99
CA PHE A 383 -4.05 -1.89 -18.54
C PHE A 383 -2.88 -1.60 -19.48
N THR A 384 -3.03 -0.69 -20.45
CA THR A 384 -1.94 -0.28 -21.35
C THR A 384 -0.74 0.26 -20.58
N GLY A 385 -0.96 1.16 -19.62
CA GLY A 385 0.10 1.70 -18.78
C GLY A 385 0.85 0.62 -18.01
N SER A 386 0.14 -0.32 -17.38
CA SER A 386 0.73 -1.41 -16.60
C SER A 386 1.54 -2.38 -17.47
N CYS A 387 1.07 -2.73 -18.67
CA CYS A 387 1.80 -3.54 -19.63
C CYS A 387 3.10 -2.86 -20.09
N LEU A 388 3.05 -1.55 -20.36
CA LEU A 388 4.23 -0.78 -20.75
C LEU A 388 5.25 -0.69 -19.60
N VAL A 389 4.78 -0.51 -18.35
CA VAL A 389 5.64 -0.51 -17.16
C VAL A 389 6.30 -1.89 -16.98
N ALA A 390 5.53 -2.98 -17.08
CA ALA A 390 6.06 -4.34 -16.98
C ALA A 390 7.11 -4.63 -18.06
N ARG A 391 6.82 -4.28 -19.32
CA ARG A 391 7.78 -4.40 -20.45
C ARG A 391 9.06 -3.59 -20.18
N SER A 392 8.92 -2.37 -19.68
CA SER A 392 10.05 -1.51 -19.35
C SER A 392 10.94 -2.11 -18.26
N ALA A 393 10.35 -2.73 -17.24
CA ALA A 393 11.07 -3.41 -16.18
C ALA A 393 11.79 -4.68 -16.65
N LEU A 394 11.19 -5.45 -17.56
CA LEU A 394 11.78 -6.67 -18.13
C LEU A 394 12.97 -6.37 -19.04
N ASN A 395 12.90 -5.29 -19.81
CA ASN A 395 13.97 -4.86 -20.72
C ASN A 395 15.14 -4.17 -19.98
N HIS A 396 15.01 -3.95 -18.67
CA HIS A 396 16.04 -3.30 -17.86
C HIS A 396 17.21 -4.25 -17.60
N LYS A 397 18.21 -4.26 -18.50
CA LYS A 397 19.38 -5.17 -18.39
C LYS A 397 20.39 -4.74 -17.31
N HIS A 398 20.40 -3.46 -16.91
CA HIS A 398 21.28 -2.94 -15.85
C HIS A 398 20.47 -2.51 -14.64
N ILE A 399 20.36 -3.35 -13.60
CA ILE A 399 20.13 -2.79 -12.26
C ILE A 399 21.44 -2.09 -11.93
N ALA A 400 21.49 -0.77 -12.08
CA ALA A 400 22.69 0.01 -11.88
C ALA A 400 23.34 -0.38 -10.55
N HIS A 401 24.49 -1.03 -10.64
CA HIS A 401 25.32 -1.39 -9.50
C HIS A 401 26.08 -0.13 -9.09
N GLU A 402 25.40 0.88 -8.54
CA GLU A 402 26.09 2.11 -8.21
C GLU A 402 25.43 2.92 -7.09
N LYS A 403 25.97 2.74 -5.88
CA LYS A 403 26.66 3.75 -5.06
C LYS A 403 26.13 5.19 -4.97
N ARG A 404 24.93 5.54 -5.43
CA ARG A 404 24.43 6.94 -5.37
C ARG A 404 23.74 7.32 -4.06
N ILE A 405 23.81 6.46 -3.03
CA ILE A 405 23.28 6.74 -1.68
C ILE A 405 24.26 6.30 -0.56
N TYR A 406 25.42 5.70 -0.87
CA TYR A 406 26.40 5.24 0.13
C TYR A 406 27.71 6.05 0.09
N GLN A 407 27.65 7.32 0.50
CA GLN A 407 28.78 7.95 1.17
C GLN A 407 28.37 8.12 2.64
N PRO A 408 28.95 7.38 3.60
CA PRO A 408 29.02 7.89 4.95
C PRO A 408 29.86 9.17 4.84
N GLY A 409 29.23 10.31 5.12
CA GLY A 409 29.97 11.55 5.29
C GLY A 409 31.14 11.29 6.22
N ASN A 410 32.34 11.63 5.78
CA ASN A 410 33.60 11.47 6.50
C ASN A 410 33.68 12.43 7.70
N SER A 411 32.58 12.66 8.43
CA SER A 411 32.51 13.54 9.61
C SER A 411 33.12 12.91 10.86
N GLY A 412 33.63 11.67 10.77
CA GLY A 412 34.35 11.00 11.85
C GLY A 412 35.86 11.23 11.86
N ARG A 413 36.44 11.81 10.79
CA ARG A 413 37.88 12.10 10.71
C ARG A 413 38.26 13.56 10.97
N ASP A 414 37.35 14.51 10.73
CA ASP A 414 37.60 15.93 11.03
C ASP A 414 37.50 16.26 12.53
N CYS A 415 36.55 15.64 13.26
CA CYS A 415 36.41 15.90 14.70
C CYS A 415 37.60 15.39 15.53
N ARG A 416 38.44 14.49 15.00
CA ARG A 416 39.62 13.98 15.73
C ARG A 416 40.89 14.81 15.46
N ARG A 417 40.95 15.56 14.36
CA ARG A 417 42.02 16.55 14.11
C ARG A 417 41.76 17.86 14.84
N GLU A 418 40.51 18.32 14.89
CA GLU A 418 40.18 19.59 15.56
C GLU A 418 40.31 19.52 17.10
N TYR A 419 40.24 18.33 17.69
CA TYR A 419 40.49 18.13 19.13
C TYR A 419 41.98 17.94 19.46
N GLN A 420 42.80 17.46 18.52
CA GLN A 420 44.25 17.36 18.70
C GLN A 420 44.98 18.69 18.45
N GLU A 421 44.46 19.55 17.57
CA GLU A 421 45.04 20.88 17.31
C GLU A 421 44.62 21.95 18.34
N ARG A 422 43.50 21.77 19.06
CA ARG A 422 43.13 22.64 20.18
C ARG A 422 43.73 22.23 21.54
N GLY A 423 44.22 20.99 21.67
CA GLY A 423 44.86 20.49 22.89
C GLY A 423 46.35 20.83 23.01
N SER A 424 46.99 21.32 21.95
CA SER A 424 48.42 21.66 21.91
C SER A 424 48.72 23.17 21.99
N ALA A 425 47.70 24.03 22.09
CA ALA A 425 47.82 25.49 22.10
C ALA A 425 47.51 26.15 23.47
N GLN A 426 47.37 25.38 24.55
CA GLN A 426 47.26 25.89 25.92
C GLN A 426 48.32 25.24 26.82
N GLY A 427 49.55 25.73 26.67
CA GLY A 427 50.65 25.50 27.59
C GLY A 427 51.66 26.62 27.37
N ILE A 428 52.04 27.31 28.45
CA ILE A 428 52.97 28.45 28.53
C ILE A 428 52.29 29.83 28.41
N ARG A 429 51.75 30.31 29.55
CA ARG A 429 52.05 31.64 30.11
C ARG A 429 51.60 31.68 31.57
N HIS A 430 52.54 32.14 32.40
CA HIS A 430 52.57 32.26 33.87
C HIS A 430 52.78 30.98 34.66
#